data_AF-A0A928MFT5-F1
#
_entry.id   AF-A0A928MFT5-F1
#
_cell.length_a   1.000
_cell.length_b   1.000
_cell.length_c   1.000
_cell.angle_alpha   90.00
_cell.angle_beta   90.00
_cell.angle_gamma   90.00
#
_symmetry.space_group_name_H-M   'P 1'
#
loop_
_entity.id
_entity.type
_entity.pdbx_description
1 polymer ?
#
loop_
_entity_poly.entity_id
_entity_poly.type
_entity_poly.pdbx_seq_one_letter_code
_entity_poly.pdbx_strand_id
1 'polypeptide(L)'
;MEQKHSETALKKRIRAGKLRREDVARRLAELAFGRANDCVRLVLEEGTPLEKLDLSLLSEVKRNDKGTVEVRLVDRLRALEQLALMAEENGSELESFIKALQGGEEKA
;
A
#
# COMPACT_ATOMS: atom_id res chain seq x y z
N MET A 1 22.19 6.90 21.42
CA MET A 1 21.30 8.08 21.29
C MET A 1 19.93 7.56 20.89
N GLU A 2 19.02 7.50 21.85
CA GLU A 2 17.63 7.09 21.64
C GLU A 2 16.95 8.08 20.70
N GLN A 3 16.59 7.62 19.50
CA GLN A 3 15.67 8.36 18.65
C GLN A 3 14.30 8.29 19.32
N LYS A 4 14.02 9.27 20.19
CA LYS A 4 12.68 9.55 20.72
C LYS A 4 11.69 9.50 19.56
N HIS A 5 10.78 8.54 19.61
CA HIS A 5 9.61 8.45 18.76
C HIS A 5 8.86 9.79 18.76
N SER A 6 9.17 10.67 17.81
CA SER A 6 8.28 11.76 17.49
C SER A 6 7.04 11.11 16.87
N GLU A 7 5.94 11.13 17.62
CA GLU A 7 4.66 10.70 17.11
C GLU A 7 4.33 11.61 15.92
N THR A 8 4.40 11.08 14.69
CA THR A 8 4.11 11.87 13.50
C THR A 8 2.71 12.48 13.65
N ALA A 9 2.53 13.74 13.21
CA ALA A 9 1.25 14.44 13.33
C ALA A 9 0.05 13.66 12.77
N LEU A 10 0.30 12.74 11.83
CA LEU A 10 -0.67 11.76 11.33
C LEU A 10 -1.10 10.73 12.38
N LYS A 11 -0.16 10.10 13.10
CA LYS A 11 -0.47 9.10 14.16
C LYS A 11 -1.34 9.69 15.27
N LYS A 12 -1.04 10.91 15.70
CA LYS A 12 -1.85 11.63 16.70
C LYS A 12 -3.27 11.90 16.19
N ARG A 13 -3.43 12.29 14.93
CA ARG A 13 -4.74 12.54 14.31
C ARG A 13 -5.57 11.27 14.14
N ILE A 14 -4.94 10.16 13.77
CA ILE A 14 -5.59 8.83 13.72
C ILE A 14 -6.17 8.47 15.09
N ARG A 15 -5.36 8.53 16.15
CA ARG A 15 -5.82 8.21 17.53
C ARG A 15 -6.95 9.11 18.02
N ALA A 16 -6.94 10.37 17.61
CA ALA A 16 -7.98 11.33 17.96
C ALA A 16 -9.24 11.24 17.08
N GLY A 17 -9.29 10.32 16.10
CA GLY A 17 -10.41 10.21 15.14
C GLY A 17 -10.50 11.40 14.16
N LYS A 18 -9.45 12.22 14.04
CA LYS A 18 -9.41 13.45 13.22
C LYS A 18 -8.70 13.21 11.89
N LEU A 19 -9.06 12.13 11.19
CA LEU A 19 -8.49 11.81 9.88
C LEU A 19 -9.07 12.75 8.83
N ARG A 20 -8.21 13.43 8.06
CA ARG A 20 -8.66 14.28 6.95
C ARG A 20 -8.54 13.55 5.61
N ARG A 21 -9.26 14.06 4.61
CA ARG A 21 -9.20 13.54 3.22
C ARG A 21 -7.76 13.53 2.71
N GLU A 22 -6.98 14.57 3.00
CA GLU A 22 -5.56 14.66 2.59
C GLU A 22 -4.68 13.58 3.26
N ASP A 23 -5.05 13.11 4.45
CA ASP A 23 -4.31 12.05 5.12
C ASP A 23 -4.56 10.69 4.48
N VAL A 24 -5.80 10.44 4.08
CA VAL A 24 -6.19 9.25 3.31
C VAL A 24 -5.53 9.27 1.94
N ALA A 25 -5.59 10.39 1.23
CA ALA A 25 -4.97 10.56 -0.08
C ALA A 25 -3.45 10.32 -0.01
N ARG A 26 -2.77 10.91 0.99
CA ARG A 26 -1.33 10.68 1.19
C ARG A 26 -1.03 9.20 1.40
N ARG A 27 -1.81 8.52 2.24
CA ARG A 27 -1.59 7.09 2.52
C ARG A 27 -1.87 6.22 1.31
N LEU A 28 -2.93 6.50 0.54
CA LEU A 28 -3.21 5.78 -0.70
C LEU A 28 -2.11 6.00 -1.74
N ALA A 29 -1.55 7.21 -1.85
CA ALA A 29 -0.43 7.51 -2.73
C ALA A 29 0.83 6.72 -2.35
N GLU A 30 1.14 6.63 -1.05
CA GLU A 30 2.23 5.77 -0.56
C GLU A 30 2.05 4.31 -1.00
N LEU A 31 0.83 3.78 -0.94
CA LEU A 31 0.52 2.40 -1.34
C LEU A 31 0.53 2.22 -2.86
N ALA A 32 -0.03 3.16 -3.61
CA ALA A 32 -0.11 3.11 -5.07
C ALA A 32 1.27 3.21 -5.74
N PHE A 33 2.14 4.08 -5.23
CA PHE A 33 3.42 4.41 -5.84
C PHE A 33 4.64 3.83 -5.08
N GLY A 34 4.41 3.10 -3.99
CA GLY A 34 5.47 2.50 -3.19
C GLY A 34 6.29 1.46 -3.95
N ARG A 35 7.50 1.19 -3.45
CA ARG A 35 8.42 0.17 -4.00
C ARG A 35 8.24 -1.16 -3.27
N ALA A 36 8.17 -2.25 -4.03
CA ALA A 36 8.05 -3.61 -3.47
C ALA A 36 9.39 -4.22 -3.02
N ASN A 37 10.51 -3.52 -3.22
CA ASN A 37 11.86 -4.05 -3.03
C ASN A 37 12.07 -4.67 -1.66
N ASP A 38 11.60 -4.05 -0.58
CA ASP A 38 11.79 -4.58 0.76
C ASP A 38 10.95 -5.84 1.05
N CYS A 39 9.79 -5.98 0.40
CA CYS A 39 9.03 -7.23 0.42
C CYS A 39 9.72 -8.34 -0.39
N VAL A 40 10.42 -7.99 -1.48
CA VAL A 40 11.24 -8.94 -2.25
C VAL A 40 12.45 -9.39 -1.43
N ARG A 41 13.13 -8.44 -0.77
CA ARG A 41 14.26 -8.73 0.12
C ARG A 41 13.83 -9.62 1.29
N LEU A 42 12.65 -9.38 1.87
CA LEU A 42 12.08 -10.22 2.92
C LEU A 42 12.00 -11.71 2.50
N VAL A 43 11.75 -11.99 1.23
CA VAL A 43 11.60 -13.37 0.72
C VAL A 43 12.91 -13.97 0.24
N LEU A 44 13.81 -13.16 -0.33
CA LEU A 44 15.02 -13.65 -1.00
C LEU A 44 16.31 -13.55 -0.16
N GLU A 45 16.38 -12.63 0.80
CA GLU A 45 17.58 -12.39 1.61
C GLU A 45 17.43 -13.02 3.01
N GLU A 46 18.33 -13.94 3.36
CA GLU A 46 18.40 -14.50 4.72
C GLU A 46 18.97 -13.50 5.73
N GLY A 47 18.45 -13.51 6.96
CA GLY A 47 18.98 -12.68 8.05
C GLY A 47 18.66 -11.19 7.95
N THR A 48 17.75 -10.80 7.06
CA THR A 48 17.34 -9.40 6.88
C THR A 48 16.66 -8.86 8.14
N PRO A 49 17.19 -7.79 8.77
CA PRO A 49 16.57 -7.22 9.96
C PRO A 49 15.23 -6.54 9.61
N LEU A 50 14.13 -7.05 10.16
CA LEU A 50 12.77 -6.60 9.84
C LEU A 50 12.54 -5.13 10.13
N GLU A 51 13.20 -4.58 11.15
CA GLU A 51 13.09 -3.17 11.55
C GLU A 51 13.66 -2.19 10.52
N LYS A 52 14.42 -2.67 9.53
CA LYS A 52 15.00 -1.86 8.45
C LYS A 52 14.20 -1.93 7.15
N LEU A 53 13.16 -2.75 7.09
CA LEU A 53 12.36 -2.96 5.88
C LEU A 53 11.11 -2.06 5.87
N ASP A 54 10.85 -1.42 4.75
CA ASP A 54 9.55 -0.84 4.46
C ASP A 54 8.58 -1.93 3.98
N LEU A 55 7.74 -2.41 4.90
CA LEU A 55 6.71 -3.41 4.63
C LEU A 55 5.32 -2.78 4.41
N SER A 56 5.25 -1.48 4.07
CA SER A 56 3.97 -0.78 3.88
C SER A 56 3.08 -1.37 2.78
N LEU A 57 3.68 -2.01 1.77
CA LEU A 57 2.97 -2.68 0.68
C LEU A 57 2.58 -4.13 0.98
N LEU A 58 3.00 -4.70 2.11
CA LEU A 58 2.73 -6.08 2.44
C LEU A 58 1.28 -6.23 2.91
N SER A 59 0.49 -7.05 2.21
CA SER A 59 -0.90 -7.35 2.57
C SER A 59 -1.04 -8.69 3.30
N GLU A 60 -0.19 -9.66 2.97
CA GLU A 60 -0.22 -11.00 3.58
C GLU A 60 1.17 -11.63 3.60
N VAL A 61 1.45 -12.42 4.64
CA VAL A 61 2.61 -13.32 4.73
C VAL A 61 2.13 -14.68 5.19
N LYS A 62 2.54 -15.72 4.47
CA LYS A 62 2.31 -17.11 4.86
C LYS A 62 3.61 -17.89 4.80
N ARG A 63 3.80 -18.76 5.78
CA ARG A 63 4.85 -19.78 5.76
C ARG A 63 4.19 -21.14 5.78
N ASN A 64 4.53 -21.99 4.82
CA ASN A 64 4.03 -23.37 4.79
C ASN A 64 4.94 -24.33 5.57
N ASP A 65 4.49 -25.58 5.75
CA ASP A 65 5.21 -26.61 6.51
C ASP A 65 6.55 -27.01 5.87
N LYS A 66 6.74 -26.72 4.57
CA LYS A 66 8.01 -26.92 3.84
C LYS A 66 8.97 -25.74 3.99
N GLY A 67 8.58 -24.71 4.75
CA GLY A 67 9.37 -23.51 4.99
C GLY A 67 9.31 -22.47 3.87
N THR A 68 8.52 -22.68 2.81
CA THR A 68 8.30 -21.68 1.76
C THR A 68 7.53 -20.50 2.33
N VAL A 69 8.00 -19.29 2.03
CA VAL A 69 7.33 -18.03 2.38
C VAL A 69 6.64 -17.47 1.15
N GLU A 70 5.32 -17.27 1.24
CA GLU A 70 4.52 -16.54 0.27
C GLU A 70 4.21 -15.15 0.85
N VAL A 71 4.41 -14.12 0.03
CA VAL A 71 4.00 -12.75 0.38
C VAL A 71 3.02 -12.24 -0.66
N ARG A 72 2.01 -11.51 -0.20
CA ARG A 72 1.12 -10.76 -1.08
C ARG A 72 1.28 -9.28 -0.84
N LEU A 73 1.17 -8.52 -1.92
CA LEU A 73 1.24 -7.07 -1.86
C LEU A 73 -0.16 -6.47 -1.89
N VAL A 74 -0.26 -5.21 -1.51
CA VAL A 74 -1.46 -4.41 -1.68
C VAL A 74 -1.82 -4.30 -3.17
N ASP A 75 -3.11 -4.24 -3.45
CA ASP A 75 -3.61 -3.96 -4.79
C ASP A 75 -3.37 -2.48 -5.13
N ARG A 76 -2.33 -2.24 -5.93
CA ARG A 76 -1.94 -0.88 -6.35
C ARG A 76 -2.91 -0.27 -7.35
N LEU A 77 -3.55 -1.08 -8.20
CA LEU A 77 -4.55 -0.59 -9.12
C LEU A 77 -5.74 -0.07 -8.33
N ARG A 78 -6.20 -0.84 -7.34
CA ARG A 78 -7.27 -0.37 -6.44
C ARG A 78 -6.91 0.91 -5.71
N ALA A 79 -5.67 1.06 -5.24
CA ALA A 79 -5.22 2.31 -4.61
C ALA A 79 -5.22 3.50 -5.59
N LEU A 80 -4.80 3.29 -6.85
CA LEU A 80 -4.84 4.31 -7.91
C LEU A 80 -6.27 4.70 -8.28
N GLU A 81 -7.19 3.74 -8.39
CA GLU A 81 -8.61 4.00 -8.62
C GLU A 81 -9.19 4.94 -7.54
N GLN A 82 -8.90 4.65 -6.27
CA GLN A 82 -9.37 5.49 -5.17
C GLN A 82 -8.74 6.89 -5.20
N LEU A 83 -7.46 7.01 -5.53
CA LEU A 83 -6.81 8.31 -5.69
C LEU A 83 -7.41 9.14 -6.81
N ALA A 84 -7.71 8.51 -7.95
CA ALA A 84 -8.32 9.19 -9.08
C ALA A 84 -9.73 9.67 -8.73
N LEU A 85 -10.55 8.87 -8.05
CA LEU A 85 -11.87 9.28 -7.54
C LEU A 85 -11.76 10.46 -6.57
N MET A 86 -10.67 10.52 -5.80
CA MET A 86 -10.41 11.64 -4.90
C MET A 86 -9.90 12.90 -5.62
N ALA A 87 -9.38 12.77 -6.85
CA ALA A 87 -8.84 13.87 -7.64
C ALA A 87 -9.87 14.48 -8.61
N GLU A 88 -10.88 13.71 -9.03
CA GLU A 88 -11.92 14.20 -9.91
C GLU A 88 -13.02 14.99 -9.18
N GLU A 89 -13.45 16.10 -9.78
CA GLU A 89 -14.64 16.85 -9.36
C GLU A 89 -15.91 16.40 -10.11
N ASN A 90 -15.79 15.74 -11.28
CA ASN A 90 -16.90 15.26 -12.13
C ASN A 90 -16.59 13.85 -12.70
N GLY A 91 -17.11 12.82 -12.03
CA GLY A 91 -16.67 11.40 -12.11
C GLY A 91 -16.90 10.58 -13.39
N SER A 92 -17.22 11.18 -14.54
CA SER A 92 -17.67 10.39 -15.71
C SER A 92 -16.54 9.76 -16.54
N GLU A 93 -15.37 10.40 -16.64
CA GLU A 93 -14.26 9.90 -17.47
C GLU A 93 -13.48 8.78 -16.78
N LEU A 94 -13.21 8.90 -15.48
CA LEU A 94 -12.53 7.87 -14.70
C LEU A 94 -13.29 6.54 -14.64
N GLU A 95 -14.62 6.55 -14.48
CA GLU A 95 -15.40 5.32 -14.44
C GLU A 95 -15.22 4.48 -15.72
N SER A 96 -15.18 5.14 -16.88
CA SER A 96 -14.93 4.50 -18.16
C SER A 96 -13.52 3.91 -18.27
N PHE A 97 -12.51 4.64 -17.76
CA PHE A 97 -11.13 4.20 -17.73
C PHE A 97 -10.91 2.99 -16.79
N ILE A 98 -11.50 3.03 -15.59
CA ILE A 98 -11.43 1.93 -14.61
C ILE A 98 -12.05 0.67 -15.18
N LYS A 99 -13.22 0.78 -15.82
CA LYS A 99 -13.89 -0.35 -16.45
C LYS A 99 -13.04 -1.01 -17.55
N ALA A 100 -12.27 -0.22 -18.29
CA ALA A 100 -11.36 -0.72 -19.32
C ALA A 100 -10.18 -1.50 -18.71
N LEU A 101 -9.65 -1.07 -17.56
CA LEU A 101 -8.58 -1.79 -16.85
C LEU A 101 -9.05 -3.16 -16.34
N GLN A 102 -10.25 -3.22 -15.75
CA GLN A 102 -10.82 -4.46 -15.21
C GLN A 102 -11.21 -5.46 -16.32
N GLY A 103 -11.69 -4.98 -17.46
CA GLY A 103 -12.04 -5.82 -18.60
C GLY A 103 -10.84 -6.45 -19.34
N GLY A 104 -9.60 -6.05 -19.01
CA GLY A 104 -8.39 -6.65 -19.54
C GLY A 104 -8.01 -7.99 -18.89
N GLU A 105 -8.61 -8.33 -17.75
CA GLU A 105 -8.30 -9.54 -16.97
C GLU A 105 -9.08 -10.80 -17.44
N GLU A 106 -10.15 -10.65 -18.24
CA GLU A 106 -10.97 -11.77 -18.73
C GLU A 106 -10.40 -12.52 -19.95
N LYS A 107 -9.21 -12.15 -20.46
CA LYS A 107 -8.63 -12.73 -21.69
C LYS A 107 -7.17 -13.18 -21.59
N ALA A 108 -6.73 -13.66 -20.42
CA ALA A 108 -5.42 -14.31 -20.25
C ALA A 108 -5.57 -15.72 -19.68
#